data_AF-A0A8X6FAJ3-F1
#
_entry.id   AF-A0A8X6FAJ3-F1
#
_cell.length_a   1.000
_cell.length_b   1.000
_cell.length_c   1.000
_cell.angle_alpha   90.00
_cell.angle_beta   90.00
_cell.angle_gamma   90.00
#
_symmetry.space_group_name_H-M   'P 1'
#
loop_
_entity.id
_entity.type
_entity.pdbx_description
1 polymer ?
#
loop_
_entity_poly.entity_id
_entity_poly.type
_entity_poly.pdbx_seq_one_letter_code
_entity_poly.pdbx_strand_id
1 'polypeptide(L)'
;MDMLSGFLWPWMSQRMCQDTAQVLIYIRGVDKSYEVHEELLDMHSIHGTTTGRDIFKGVEMAINQKNLRWKNLKCITTDGGKNMSGKDKGVVALVSKAVENDGGSKLLVLHCILHQQSLCGKCLDMSEVLKPLISNVNFIRSFGLNHRQFRQFIEEIGENDLPYHTAIFSHTTETEFPIDFAIETLSALKINFDTRFSDFDAIANQIKIFQNPFDTDIEILAPELQMEMIDLQCSDIIKNKYQNSSLLEFYKSLPLTQFDNLHKFARGLFSVFGTTYLCEKTFSKMKYIKNVYRSKLTDEHLKSLLIIGTSKISPQLQTIVSGKSQLHKSH
;
A
#
# COMPACT_ATOMS: atom_id res chain seq x y z
N MET A 1 -6.28 -17.95 -10.37
CA MET A 1 -5.76 -16.99 -9.38
C MET A 1 -6.47 -17.29 -8.08
N ASP A 2 -5.84 -18.08 -7.20
CA ASP A 2 -6.54 -18.76 -6.10
C ASP A 2 -6.39 -18.06 -4.73
N MET A 3 -5.81 -16.87 -4.66
CA MET A 3 -5.79 -16.06 -3.44
C MET A 3 -5.79 -14.58 -3.79
N LEU A 4 -6.67 -13.84 -3.11
CA LEU A 4 -6.79 -12.40 -3.24
C LEU A 4 -6.49 -11.80 -1.87
N SER A 5 -5.62 -10.82 -1.82
CA SER A 5 -5.58 -9.80 -0.80
C SER A 5 -6.00 -8.50 -1.48
N GLY A 6 -7.12 -7.95 -1.03
CA GLY A 6 -7.63 -6.70 -1.57
C GLY A 6 -7.00 -5.57 -0.79
N PHE A 7 -6.18 -4.75 -1.43
CA PHE A 7 -5.81 -3.46 -0.88
C PHE A 7 -6.86 -2.46 -1.34
N LEU A 8 -7.77 -2.09 -0.45
CA LEU A 8 -8.76 -1.06 -0.73
C LEU A 8 -8.25 0.25 -0.15
N TRP A 9 -7.64 1.07 -0.99
CA TRP A 9 -7.33 2.44 -0.62
C TRP A 9 -8.45 3.37 -1.09
N PRO A 10 -9.33 3.83 -0.20
CA PRO A 10 -10.06 5.05 -0.45
C PRO A 10 -9.51 6.09 0.51
N TRP A 11 -8.60 6.91 0.03
CA TRP A 11 -8.57 8.26 0.55
C TRP A 11 -9.49 9.10 -0.32
N MET A 12 -10.53 9.64 0.31
CA MET A 12 -11.43 10.59 -0.30
C MET A 12 -10.68 11.84 -0.76
N SER A 13 -10.83 12.13 -2.05
CA SER A 13 -10.82 13.48 -2.63
C SER A 13 -9.48 14.24 -2.59
N GLN A 14 -8.63 13.97 -3.58
CA GLN A 14 -8.23 15.09 -4.42
C GLN A 14 -9.16 15.14 -5.62
N ARG A 15 -10.11 16.09 -5.64
CA ARG A 15 -11.01 16.33 -6.78
C ARG A 15 -10.20 16.31 -8.09
N MET A 16 -10.50 15.35 -8.97
CA MET A 16 -9.70 15.06 -10.17
C MET A 16 -10.42 15.55 -11.43
N CYS A 17 -11.62 15.03 -11.65
CA CYS A 17 -12.64 15.63 -12.50
C CYS A 17 -13.61 16.40 -11.60
N GLN A 18 -14.25 17.47 -12.08
CA GLN A 18 -15.09 18.38 -11.28
C GLN A 18 -15.99 17.62 -10.28
N ASP A 19 -15.75 17.83 -8.98
CA ASP A 19 -16.56 17.33 -7.86
C ASP A 19 -16.85 15.81 -7.76
N THR A 20 -16.04 14.96 -8.39
CA THR A 20 -16.15 13.49 -8.30
C THR A 20 -15.10 12.88 -7.35
N ALA A 21 -15.53 11.96 -6.48
CA ALA A 21 -14.61 11.16 -5.65
C ALA A 21 -14.12 9.94 -6.45
N GLN A 22 -12.86 9.56 -6.28
CA GLN A 22 -12.26 8.41 -6.97
C GLN A 22 -11.86 7.35 -5.95
N VAL A 23 -12.27 6.11 -6.17
CA VAL A 23 -11.88 4.94 -5.39
C VAL A 23 -10.95 4.10 -6.25
N LEU A 24 -9.73 3.87 -5.75
CA LEU A 24 -8.75 3.00 -6.39
C LEU A 24 -8.74 1.66 -5.68
N ILE A 25 -8.96 0.59 -6.43
CA ILE A 25 -9.07 -0.76 -5.90
C ILE A 25 -7.82 -1.51 -6.36
N TYR A 26 -6.98 -1.87 -5.41
CA TYR A 26 -5.79 -2.66 -5.68
C TYR A 26 -6.01 -4.10 -5.24
N ILE A 27 -5.35 -5.00 -5.94
CA ILE A 27 -5.33 -6.40 -5.58
C ILE A 27 -3.91 -6.90 -5.57
N ARG A 28 -3.62 -7.74 -4.58
CA ARG A 28 -2.44 -8.55 -4.51
C ARG A 28 -2.86 -10.01 -4.37
N GLY A 29 -2.06 -10.94 -4.82
CA GLY A 29 -2.40 -12.34 -4.79
C GLY A 29 -1.16 -13.19 -4.97
N VAL A 30 -1.22 -14.42 -4.46
CA VAL A 30 -0.15 -15.40 -4.63
C VAL A 30 -0.75 -16.63 -5.26
N ASP A 31 -0.19 -17.07 -6.37
CA ASP A 31 -0.67 -18.26 -7.07
C ASP A 31 -0.09 -19.55 -6.49
N LYS A 32 -0.34 -20.69 -7.15
CA LYS A 32 0.15 -22.00 -6.71
C LYS A 32 1.66 -22.15 -6.90
N SER A 33 2.26 -21.38 -7.80
CA SER A 33 3.70 -21.33 -8.06
C SER A 33 4.46 -20.37 -7.13
N TYR A 34 3.75 -19.75 -6.17
CA TYR A 34 4.28 -18.71 -5.28
C TYR A 34 4.68 -17.41 -6.00
N GLU A 35 4.15 -17.17 -7.20
CA GLU A 35 4.32 -15.88 -7.85
C GLU A 35 3.37 -14.86 -7.24
N VAL A 36 3.93 -13.70 -6.89
CA VAL A 36 3.20 -12.58 -6.31
C VAL A 36 2.73 -11.66 -7.43
N HIS A 37 1.41 -11.54 -7.55
CA HIS A 37 0.73 -10.65 -8.48
C HIS A 37 0.22 -9.44 -7.70
N GLU A 38 0.48 -8.22 -8.17
CA GLU A 38 0.04 -6.99 -7.53
C GLU A 38 -0.29 -5.94 -8.59
N GLU A 39 -1.53 -5.48 -8.61
CA GLU A 39 -2.12 -4.69 -9.70
C GLU A 39 -3.20 -3.71 -9.22
N LEU A 40 -3.42 -2.64 -10.00
CA LEU A 40 -4.59 -1.78 -9.89
C LEU A 40 -5.76 -2.51 -10.58
N LEU A 41 -6.65 -3.09 -9.79
CA LEU A 41 -7.78 -3.90 -10.28
C LEU A 41 -8.78 -3.04 -11.02
N ASP A 42 -9.19 -1.93 -10.40
CA ASP A 42 -10.10 -0.98 -11.00
C ASP A 42 -10.03 0.43 -10.35
N MET A 43 -10.55 1.42 -11.05
CA MET A 43 -10.90 2.74 -10.53
C MET A 43 -12.41 2.94 -10.66
N HIS A 44 -13.05 3.34 -9.56
CA HIS A 44 -14.47 3.66 -9.54
C HIS A 44 -14.69 5.12 -9.18
N SER A 45 -15.41 5.83 -10.05
CA SER A 45 -15.77 7.23 -9.87
C SER A 45 -17.13 7.31 -9.17
N ILE A 46 -17.20 8.06 -8.07
CA ILE A 46 -18.39 8.21 -7.24
C ILE A 46 -18.87 9.67 -7.32
N HIS A 47 -20.07 9.84 -7.85
CA HIS A 47 -20.75 11.13 -7.96
C HIS A 47 -21.73 11.29 -6.80
N GLY A 48 -21.61 12.38 -6.02
CA GLY A 48 -22.48 12.66 -4.89
C GLY A 48 -21.93 12.16 -3.55
N THR A 49 -22.60 11.19 -2.92
CA THR A 49 -22.22 10.71 -1.58
C THR A 49 -21.09 9.69 -1.64
N THR A 50 -20.32 9.62 -0.57
CA THR A 50 -19.14 8.75 -0.42
C THR A 50 -19.29 7.85 0.81
N THR A 51 -20.50 7.30 0.97
CA THR A 51 -20.80 6.39 2.09
C THR A 51 -20.08 5.05 1.88
N GLY A 52 -19.96 4.25 2.94
CA GLY A 52 -19.36 2.92 2.83
C GLY A 52 -20.08 2.01 1.84
N ARG A 53 -21.39 2.20 1.63
CA ARG A 53 -22.16 1.46 0.62
C ARG A 53 -21.82 1.89 -0.81
N ASP A 54 -21.60 3.18 -1.03
CA ASP A 54 -21.24 3.72 -2.36
C ASP A 54 -19.86 3.19 -2.78
N ILE A 55 -18.91 3.17 -1.84
CA ILE A 55 -17.58 2.61 -2.06
C ILE A 55 -17.68 1.08 -2.27
N PHE A 56 -18.41 0.37 -1.42
CA PHE A 56 -18.58 -1.08 -1.52
C PHE A 56 -19.16 -1.52 -2.86
N LYS A 57 -20.12 -0.78 -3.44
CA LYS A 57 -20.63 -1.07 -4.78
C LYS A 57 -19.52 -1.05 -5.84
N GLY A 58 -18.62 -0.07 -5.78
CA GLY A 58 -17.46 -0.01 -6.67
C GLY A 58 -16.56 -1.24 -6.52
N VAL A 59 -16.33 -1.70 -5.27
CA VAL A 59 -15.58 -2.92 -4.99
C VAL A 59 -16.27 -4.15 -5.57
N GLU A 60 -17.55 -4.30 -5.31
CA GLU A 60 -18.35 -5.43 -5.77
C GLU A 60 -18.39 -5.51 -7.29
N MET A 61 -18.56 -4.37 -7.98
CA MET A 61 -18.47 -4.31 -9.43
C MET A 61 -17.10 -4.75 -9.94
N ALA A 62 -16.00 -4.29 -9.34
CA ALA A 62 -14.65 -4.66 -9.75
C ALA A 62 -14.37 -6.17 -9.58
N ILE A 63 -14.78 -6.74 -8.43
CA ILE A 63 -14.63 -8.17 -8.14
C ILE A 63 -15.45 -9.02 -9.12
N ASN A 64 -16.71 -8.65 -9.36
CA ASN A 64 -17.61 -9.37 -10.27
C ASN A 64 -17.13 -9.29 -11.73
N GLN A 65 -16.71 -8.11 -12.20
CA GLN A 65 -16.20 -7.91 -13.57
C GLN A 65 -14.96 -8.76 -13.86
N LYS A 66 -14.15 -9.02 -12.84
CA LYS A 66 -12.92 -9.82 -12.95
C LYS A 66 -13.12 -11.28 -12.57
N ASN A 67 -14.37 -11.70 -12.34
CA ASN A 67 -14.77 -13.05 -11.96
C ASN A 67 -13.98 -13.58 -10.75
N LEU A 68 -13.73 -12.69 -9.78
CA LEU A 68 -13.01 -12.97 -8.56
C LEU A 68 -13.99 -13.46 -7.48
N ARG A 69 -13.53 -14.35 -6.60
CA ARG A 69 -14.35 -14.94 -5.53
C ARG A 69 -14.00 -14.33 -4.19
N TRP A 70 -15.03 -13.89 -3.45
CA TRP A 70 -14.86 -13.28 -2.13
C TRP A 70 -14.25 -14.25 -1.12
N LYS A 71 -14.55 -15.54 -1.20
CA LYS A 71 -13.99 -16.55 -0.28
C LYS A 71 -12.46 -16.67 -0.33
N ASN A 72 -11.85 -16.21 -1.42
CA ASN A 72 -10.39 -16.21 -1.60
C ASN A 72 -9.73 -14.98 -0.97
N LEU A 73 -10.52 -14.01 -0.49
CA LEU A 73 -10.03 -12.77 0.11
C LEU A 73 -9.49 -13.03 1.53
N LYS A 74 -8.20 -12.74 1.76
CA LYS A 74 -7.55 -12.96 3.07
C LYS A 74 -7.38 -11.69 3.90
N CYS A 75 -7.25 -10.55 3.25
CA CYS A 75 -7.07 -9.27 3.92
C CYS A 75 -7.79 -8.14 3.17
N ILE A 76 -8.26 -7.17 3.94
CA ILE A 76 -8.61 -5.83 3.48
C ILE A 76 -7.78 -4.80 4.25
N THR A 77 -7.12 -3.92 3.50
CA THR A 77 -6.44 -2.75 4.08
C THR A 77 -7.23 -1.50 3.72
N THR A 78 -7.46 -0.57 4.65
CA THR A 78 -8.19 0.69 4.41
C THR A 78 -7.54 1.89 5.11
N ASP A 79 -7.96 3.13 4.83
CA ASP A 79 -7.47 4.35 5.50
C ASP A 79 -8.11 4.61 6.87
N GLY A 80 -9.00 3.73 7.33
CA GLY A 80 -9.69 3.84 8.62
C GLY A 80 -10.75 4.95 8.69
N GLY A 81 -11.07 5.63 7.58
CA GLY A 81 -12.14 6.63 7.52
C GLY A 81 -13.49 6.07 7.96
N LYS A 82 -14.40 6.92 8.46
CA LYS A 82 -15.69 6.47 9.02
C LYS A 82 -16.55 5.66 8.02
N ASN A 83 -16.45 5.99 6.74
CA ASN A 83 -17.09 5.25 5.65
C ASN A 83 -16.43 3.87 5.38
N MET A 84 -15.20 3.66 5.85
CA MET A 84 -14.48 2.39 5.73
C MET A 84 -14.66 1.50 6.96
N SER A 85 -14.44 2.07 8.14
CA SER A 85 -14.36 1.36 9.43
C SER A 85 -15.70 1.26 10.18
N GLY A 86 -16.79 1.83 9.64
CA GLY A 86 -18.11 1.77 10.28
C GLY A 86 -18.59 0.33 10.54
N LYS A 87 -19.04 0.06 11.77
CA LYS A 87 -19.37 -1.29 12.28
C LYS A 87 -20.34 -2.08 11.39
N ASP A 88 -21.38 -1.42 10.86
CA ASP A 88 -22.44 -2.11 10.09
C ASP A 88 -22.49 -1.71 8.62
N LYS A 89 -22.15 -0.45 8.33
CA LYS A 89 -22.28 0.20 7.02
C LYS A 89 -20.94 0.62 6.41
N GLY A 90 -19.84 0.40 7.11
CA GLY A 90 -18.50 0.64 6.59
C GLY A 90 -18.12 -0.41 5.55
N VAL A 91 -17.23 -0.05 4.63
CA VAL A 91 -16.74 -0.98 3.59
C VAL A 91 -16.18 -2.27 4.19
N VAL A 92 -15.40 -2.18 5.27
CA VAL A 92 -14.83 -3.36 5.93
C VAL A 92 -15.94 -4.33 6.35
N ALA A 93 -16.97 -3.84 7.03
CA ALA A 93 -18.09 -4.66 7.48
C ALA A 93 -18.88 -5.28 6.31
N LEU A 94 -19.05 -4.54 5.21
CA LEU A 94 -19.73 -5.04 4.02
C LEU A 94 -18.91 -6.09 3.28
N VAL A 95 -17.60 -5.89 3.15
CA VAL A 95 -16.68 -6.87 2.55
C VAL A 95 -16.61 -8.13 3.41
N SER A 96 -16.49 -8.02 4.73
CA SER A 96 -16.50 -9.18 5.64
C SER A 96 -17.76 -10.01 5.46
N LYS A 97 -18.95 -9.37 5.39
CA LYS A 97 -20.22 -10.07 5.11
C LYS A 97 -20.22 -10.75 3.74
N ALA A 98 -19.69 -10.09 2.70
CA ALA A 98 -19.60 -10.70 1.36
C ALA A 98 -18.67 -11.92 1.34
N VAL A 99 -17.55 -11.87 2.08
CA VAL A 99 -16.63 -13.00 2.25
C VAL A 99 -17.30 -14.16 2.98
N GLU A 100 -17.98 -13.88 4.11
CA GLU A 100 -18.71 -14.89 4.88
C GLU A 100 -19.82 -15.55 4.03
N ASN A 101 -20.58 -14.76 3.27
CA ASN A 101 -21.65 -15.26 2.40
C ASN A 101 -21.13 -16.14 1.24
N ASP A 102 -19.88 -15.94 0.79
CA ASP A 102 -19.24 -16.79 -0.23
C ASP A 102 -18.52 -18.03 0.38
N GLY A 103 -18.63 -18.23 1.70
CA GLY A 103 -17.99 -19.33 2.43
C GLY A 103 -16.51 -19.09 2.73
N GLY A 104 -16.08 -17.83 2.79
CA GLY A 104 -14.73 -17.44 3.15
C GLY A 104 -14.46 -17.45 4.65
N SER A 105 -13.17 -17.50 5.01
CA SER A 105 -12.70 -17.35 6.39
C SER A 105 -12.78 -15.90 6.86
N LYS A 106 -12.74 -15.68 8.19
CA LYS A 106 -12.63 -14.35 8.79
C LYS A 106 -11.48 -13.55 8.15
N LEU A 107 -11.80 -12.32 7.75
CA LEU A 107 -10.90 -11.44 7.05
C LEU A 107 -9.92 -10.74 8.01
N LEU A 108 -8.65 -10.63 7.61
CA LEU A 108 -7.72 -9.71 8.26
C LEU A 108 -8.06 -8.27 7.85
N VAL A 109 -8.21 -7.39 8.84
CA VAL A 109 -8.52 -5.98 8.62
C VAL A 109 -7.34 -5.17 9.09
N LEU A 110 -6.67 -4.50 8.17
CA LEU A 110 -5.51 -3.66 8.47
C LEU A 110 -5.83 -2.19 8.17
N HIS A 111 -5.31 -1.32 9.01
CA HIS A 111 -5.24 0.11 8.74
C HIS A 111 -3.95 0.38 7.96
N CYS A 112 -4.04 1.16 6.88
CA CYS A 112 -2.89 1.31 5.99
C CYS A 112 -1.67 1.93 6.68
N ILE A 113 -0.54 1.21 6.62
CA ILE A 113 0.75 1.57 7.20
C ILE A 113 1.17 3.00 6.85
N LEU A 114 1.05 3.41 5.58
CA LEU A 114 1.43 4.77 5.16
C LEU A 114 0.57 5.85 5.80
N HIS A 115 -0.73 5.60 5.92
CA HIS A 115 -1.63 6.54 6.56
C HIS A 115 -1.37 6.57 8.08
N GLN A 116 -1.19 5.41 8.71
CA GLN A 116 -0.80 5.31 10.12
C GLN A 116 0.50 6.07 10.40
N GLN A 117 1.55 5.84 9.60
CA GLN A 117 2.84 6.54 9.69
C GLN A 117 2.65 8.06 9.54
N SER A 118 1.86 8.50 8.55
CA SER A 118 1.56 9.92 8.35
C SER A 118 0.84 10.52 9.57
N LEU A 119 -0.08 9.78 10.20
CA LEU A 119 -0.75 10.20 11.42
C LEU A 119 0.19 10.25 12.62
N CYS A 120 1.11 9.30 12.77
CA CYS A 120 2.15 9.36 13.79
C CYS A 120 3.01 10.61 13.61
N GLY A 121 3.40 10.95 12.37
CA GLY A 121 4.17 12.17 12.10
C GLY A 121 3.46 13.47 12.50
N LYS A 122 2.12 13.49 12.60
CA LYS A 122 1.37 14.68 13.03
C LYS A 122 1.53 15.00 14.52
N CYS A 123 2.03 14.06 15.34
CA CYS A 123 2.36 14.37 16.73
C CYS A 123 3.65 15.19 16.85
N LEU A 124 4.45 15.24 15.78
CA LEU A 124 5.64 16.08 15.67
C LEU A 124 5.20 17.44 15.11
N ASP A 125 4.75 18.36 15.97
CA ASP A 125 4.41 19.72 15.53
C ASP A 125 5.68 20.53 15.24
N MET A 126 6.25 20.29 14.07
CA MET A 126 7.40 21.04 13.55
C MET A 126 6.94 22.24 12.71
N SER A 127 5.69 22.70 12.88
CA SER A 127 5.12 23.77 12.06
C SER A 127 5.95 25.04 12.07
N GLU A 128 6.48 25.42 13.23
CA GLU A 128 7.28 26.64 13.39
C GLU A 128 8.63 26.57 12.65
N VAL A 129 9.15 25.37 12.40
CA VAL A 129 10.38 25.16 11.60
C VAL A 129 10.04 24.94 10.12
N LEU A 130 9.03 24.11 9.84
CA LEU A 130 8.65 23.74 8.48
C LEU A 130 7.99 24.88 7.72
N LYS A 131 7.17 25.73 8.35
CA LYS A 131 6.50 26.85 7.65
C LYS A 131 7.52 27.84 7.06
N PRO A 132 8.52 28.36 7.80
CA PRO A 132 9.56 29.20 7.22
C PRO A 132 10.35 28.49 6.12
N LEU A 133 10.74 27.23 6.33
CA LEU A 133 11.48 26.45 5.32
C LEU A 133 10.69 26.29 4.03
N ILE A 134 9.41 25.89 4.13
CA ILE A 134 8.51 25.74 2.98
C ILE A 134 8.33 27.09 2.27
N SER A 135 8.18 28.19 3.02
CA SER A 135 8.10 29.54 2.45
C SER A 135 9.35 29.88 1.64
N ASN A 136 10.54 29.62 2.20
CA ASN A 136 11.82 29.87 1.52
C ASN A 136 11.98 29.01 0.26
N VAL A 137 11.68 27.71 0.34
CA VAL A 137 11.72 26.80 -0.82
C VAL A 137 10.74 27.25 -1.89
N ASN A 138 9.52 27.64 -1.52
CA ASN A 138 8.54 28.16 -2.46
C ASN A 138 9.00 29.46 -3.11
N PHE A 139 9.61 30.38 -2.35
CA PHE A 139 10.20 31.61 -2.88
C PHE A 139 11.30 31.32 -3.93
N ILE A 140 12.22 30.40 -3.62
CA ILE A 140 13.28 29.98 -4.56
C ILE A 140 12.69 29.38 -5.83
N ARG A 141 11.67 28.53 -5.70
CA ARG A 141 11.05 27.81 -6.83
C ARG A 141 10.03 28.63 -7.61
N SER A 142 9.51 29.72 -7.05
CA SER A 142 8.43 30.52 -7.65
C SER A 142 8.86 31.24 -8.94
N PHE A 143 10.15 31.61 -9.07
CA PHE A 143 10.67 32.29 -10.24
C PHE A 143 11.94 31.63 -10.76
N GLY A 144 12.03 31.45 -12.09
CA GLY A 144 13.19 30.83 -12.73
C GLY A 144 14.51 31.60 -12.51
N LEU A 145 14.45 32.92 -12.28
CA LEU A 145 15.62 33.72 -11.92
C LEU A 145 16.12 33.37 -10.52
N ASN A 146 15.23 33.34 -9.51
CA ASN A 146 15.57 32.97 -8.13
C ASN A 146 16.22 31.58 -8.05
N HIS A 147 15.66 30.61 -8.76
CA HIS A 147 16.23 29.26 -8.81
C HIS A 147 17.61 29.22 -9.46
N ARG A 148 17.84 29.98 -10.55
CA ARG A 148 19.17 30.05 -11.20
C ARG A 148 20.21 30.75 -10.33
N GLN A 149 19.84 31.87 -9.72
CA GLN A 149 20.72 32.60 -8.79
C GLN A 149 21.05 31.75 -7.56
N PHE A 150 20.07 31.01 -7.03
CA PHE A 150 20.31 30.08 -5.92
C PHE A 150 21.23 28.93 -6.34
N ARG A 151 21.07 28.34 -7.54
CA ARG A 151 22.01 27.33 -8.04
C ARG A 151 23.44 27.87 -8.17
N GLN A 152 23.59 29.06 -8.71
CA GLN A 152 24.91 29.70 -8.84
C GLN A 152 25.55 29.89 -7.46
N PHE A 153 24.78 30.34 -6.47
CA PHE A 153 25.24 30.44 -5.08
C PHE A 153 25.67 29.08 -4.49
N ILE A 154 24.92 28.00 -4.77
CA ILE A 154 25.26 26.64 -4.32
C ILE A 154 26.54 26.12 -5.00
N GLU A 155 26.73 26.40 -6.28
CA GLU A 155 27.95 26.07 -7.02
C GLU A 155 29.16 26.86 -6.47
N GLU A 156 28.99 28.13 -6.09
CA GLU A 156 30.03 28.98 -5.49
C GLU A 156 30.52 28.46 -4.13
N ILE A 157 29.66 27.81 -3.34
CA ILE A 157 30.05 27.17 -2.06
C ILE A 157 30.59 25.74 -2.23
N GLY A 158 30.70 25.24 -3.47
CA GLY A 158 31.27 23.92 -3.77
C GLY A 158 30.33 22.74 -3.54
N GLU A 159 29.03 22.99 -3.40
CA GLU A 159 28.00 21.96 -3.23
C GLU A 159 27.27 21.71 -4.56
N ASN A 160 26.96 20.46 -4.88
CA ASN A 160 26.26 20.11 -6.14
C ASN A 160 24.72 20.08 -5.99
N ASP A 161 24.19 20.13 -4.76
CA ASP A 161 22.76 20.14 -4.43
C ASP A 161 22.54 20.82 -3.06
N LEU A 162 21.30 20.92 -2.57
CA LEU A 162 21.05 21.33 -1.17
C LEU A 162 21.86 20.40 -0.24
N PRO A 163 22.75 20.92 0.63
CA PRO A 163 23.50 20.07 1.54
C PRO A 163 22.55 19.43 2.56
N TYR A 164 22.06 18.22 2.24
CA TYR A 164 21.27 17.37 3.14
C TYR A 164 22.02 17.06 4.45
N HIS A 165 23.33 17.29 4.45
CA HIS A 165 24.21 17.17 5.59
C HIS A 165 25.08 18.43 5.70
N THR A 166 24.47 19.58 5.91
CA THR A 166 25.28 20.75 6.24
C THR A 166 25.72 20.64 7.69
N ALA A 167 27.01 20.81 7.92
CA ALA A 167 27.61 21.19 9.19
C ALA A 167 27.10 22.58 9.68
N ILE A 168 25.78 22.81 9.68
CA ILE A 168 25.09 23.94 10.32
C ILE A 168 25.23 23.87 11.86
N PHE A 169 25.82 22.79 12.39
CA PHE A 169 26.27 22.73 13.79
C PHE A 169 27.63 23.42 14.03
N SER A 170 28.29 23.98 13.02
CA SER A 170 29.58 24.68 13.21
C SER A 170 29.48 26.10 13.78
N HIS A 171 28.26 26.64 13.93
CA HIS A 171 28.02 27.76 14.83
C HIS A 171 27.44 27.19 16.13
N THR A 172 28.34 26.91 17.07
CA THR A 172 27.98 26.65 18.47
C THR A 172 27.23 27.86 19.00
N THR A 173 25.91 27.83 18.89
CA THR A 173 25.06 28.65 19.73
C THR A 173 25.11 28.01 21.12
N GLU A 174 25.28 28.81 22.17
CA GLU A 174 25.28 28.36 23.57
C GLU A 174 23.93 27.77 24.03
N THR A 175 22.97 27.62 23.11
CA THR A 175 21.64 27.09 23.40
C THR A 175 21.73 25.60 23.65
N GLU A 176 21.44 25.22 24.89
CA GLU A 176 21.32 23.84 25.32
C GLU A 176 20.25 23.11 24.50
N PHE A 177 20.51 21.85 24.14
CA PHE A 177 19.54 21.05 23.40
C PHE A 177 18.28 20.88 24.26
N PRO A 178 17.07 21.07 23.72
CA PRO A 178 15.85 21.03 24.52
C PRO A 178 15.46 19.57 24.82
N ILE A 179 16.11 18.98 25.85
CA ILE A 179 15.96 17.57 26.23
C ILE A 179 14.50 17.26 26.60
N ASP A 180 13.83 18.13 27.34
CA ASP A 180 12.44 17.92 27.76
C ASP A 180 11.50 17.83 26.55
N PHE A 181 11.66 18.74 25.58
CA PHE A 181 10.93 18.69 24.31
C PHE A 181 11.18 17.37 23.58
N ALA A 182 12.43 16.91 23.51
CA ALA A 182 12.77 15.66 22.85
C ALA A 182 12.13 14.45 23.57
N ILE A 183 12.15 14.41 24.90
CA ILE A 183 11.53 13.34 25.70
C ILE A 183 10.01 13.30 25.49
N GLU A 184 9.33 14.45 25.57
CA GLU A 184 7.89 14.54 25.35
C GLU A 184 7.52 14.09 23.93
N THR A 185 8.28 14.56 22.94
CA THR A 185 8.09 14.23 21.53
C THR A 185 8.25 12.73 21.28
N LEU A 186 9.34 12.12 21.78
CA LEU A 186 9.61 10.69 21.62
C LEU A 186 8.57 9.83 22.36
N SER A 187 8.11 10.28 23.53
CA SER A 187 7.07 9.60 24.30
C SER A 187 5.73 9.63 23.58
N ALA A 188 5.32 10.79 23.06
CA ALA A 188 4.11 10.94 22.26
C ALA A 188 4.18 10.10 20.98
N LEU A 189 5.34 10.08 20.31
CA LEU A 189 5.55 9.28 19.12
C LEU A 189 5.41 7.78 19.42
N LYS A 190 6.04 7.30 20.51
CA LYS A 190 5.92 5.92 20.97
C LYS A 190 4.46 5.52 21.20
N ILE A 191 3.70 6.32 21.96
CA ILE A 191 2.28 6.07 22.21
C ILE A 191 1.47 6.03 20.90
N ASN A 192 1.76 6.90 19.94
CA ASN A 192 1.09 6.88 18.64
C ASN A 192 1.41 5.62 17.85
N PHE A 193 2.66 5.16 17.84
CA PHE A 193 3.01 3.89 17.19
C PHE A 193 2.29 2.71 17.85
N ASP A 194 2.37 2.59 19.19
CA ASP A 194 1.76 1.49 19.93
C ASP A 194 0.23 1.44 19.71
N THR A 195 -0.44 2.60 19.71
CA THR A 195 -1.90 2.65 19.55
C THR A 195 -2.34 2.40 18.11
N ARG A 196 -1.67 3.00 17.13
CA ARG A 196 -2.11 2.95 15.73
C ARG A 196 -1.84 1.58 15.12
N PHE A 197 -0.67 1.01 15.39
CA PHE A 197 -0.23 -0.26 14.80
C PHE A 197 -0.71 -1.50 15.59
N SER A 198 -1.65 -1.32 16.52
CA SER A 198 -2.22 -2.41 17.32
C SER A 198 -2.95 -3.48 16.49
N ASP A 199 -3.34 -3.16 15.26
CA ASP A 199 -3.84 -4.13 14.29
C ASP A 199 -2.78 -5.16 13.87
N PHE A 200 -1.52 -4.76 13.80
CA PHE A 200 -0.39 -5.67 13.59
C PHE A 200 -0.10 -6.52 14.82
N ASP A 201 -0.25 -5.96 16.02
CA ASP A 201 -0.13 -6.74 17.26
C ASP A 201 -1.17 -7.85 17.33
N ALA A 202 -2.40 -7.59 16.88
CA ALA A 202 -3.47 -8.57 16.82
C ALA A 202 -3.17 -9.78 15.90
N ILE A 203 -2.28 -9.59 14.91
CA ILE A 203 -1.84 -10.66 13.99
C ILE A 203 -0.40 -11.11 14.24
N ALA A 204 0.26 -10.58 15.27
CA ALA A 204 1.68 -10.83 15.54
C ALA A 204 1.99 -12.32 15.68
N ASN A 205 1.09 -13.10 16.29
CA ASN A 205 1.28 -14.55 16.40
C ASN A 205 1.31 -15.24 15.03
N GLN A 206 0.40 -14.87 14.13
CA GLN A 206 0.39 -15.43 12.76
C GLN A 206 1.68 -15.09 12.01
N ILE A 207 2.17 -13.86 12.18
CA ILE A 207 3.44 -13.43 11.58
C ILE A 207 4.61 -14.23 12.15
N LYS A 208 4.66 -14.43 13.47
CA LYS A 208 5.72 -15.22 14.14
C LYS A 208 5.75 -16.67 13.65
N ILE A 209 4.58 -17.32 13.60
CA ILE A 209 4.45 -18.70 13.08
C ILE A 209 4.95 -18.77 11.64
N PHE A 210 4.57 -17.79 10.83
CA PHE A 210 4.96 -17.73 9.43
C PHE A 210 6.46 -17.51 9.23
N GLN A 211 7.07 -16.62 10.02
CA GLN A 211 8.50 -16.32 9.92
C GLN A 211 9.36 -17.44 10.50
N ASN A 212 8.93 -18.05 11.61
CA ASN A 212 9.70 -19.01 12.40
C ASN A 212 8.88 -20.27 12.73
N PRO A 213 8.50 -21.08 11.71
CA PRO A 213 7.66 -22.25 11.94
C PRO A 213 8.33 -23.32 12.82
N PHE A 214 9.66 -23.29 12.96
CA PHE A 214 10.43 -24.21 13.81
C PHE A 214 10.50 -23.85 15.29
N ASP A 215 10.13 -22.62 15.66
CA ASP A 215 10.12 -22.12 17.04
C ASP A 215 8.69 -21.78 17.50
N THR A 216 7.73 -22.50 16.92
CA THR A 216 6.31 -22.28 17.16
C THR A 216 5.78 -23.32 18.14
N ASP A 217 5.07 -22.85 19.17
CA ASP A 217 4.31 -23.71 20.06
C ASP A 217 3.12 -24.34 19.31
N ILE A 218 3.02 -25.67 19.35
CA ILE A 218 1.99 -26.43 18.65
C ILE A 218 0.61 -26.23 19.29
N GLU A 219 0.54 -26.00 20.61
CA GLU A 219 -0.73 -25.92 21.34
C GLU A 219 -1.56 -24.68 20.97
N ILE A 220 -0.89 -23.61 20.53
CA ILE A 220 -1.53 -22.35 20.13
C ILE A 220 -1.96 -22.33 18.66
N LEU A 221 -1.65 -23.38 17.88
CA LEU A 221 -1.99 -23.47 16.47
C LEU A 221 -3.43 -23.89 16.24
N ALA A 222 -3.97 -23.45 15.11
CA ALA A 222 -5.25 -23.97 14.61
C ALA A 222 -5.14 -25.50 14.40
N PRO A 223 -6.18 -26.29 14.75
CA PRO A 223 -6.12 -27.75 14.70
C PRO A 223 -5.68 -28.31 13.35
N GLU A 224 -6.03 -27.62 12.25
CA GLU A 224 -5.70 -28.05 10.89
C GLU A 224 -4.20 -27.91 10.56
N LEU A 225 -3.47 -27.08 11.30
CA LEU A 225 -2.03 -26.86 11.12
C LEU A 225 -1.17 -27.70 12.07
N GLN A 226 -1.72 -28.23 13.15
CA GLN A 226 -0.93 -28.88 14.21
C GLN A 226 -0.13 -30.08 13.69
N MET A 227 -0.78 -31.00 12.98
CA MET A 227 -0.11 -32.20 12.45
C MET A 227 0.96 -31.84 11.41
N GLU A 228 0.64 -30.93 10.48
CA GLU A 228 1.61 -30.46 9.48
C GLU A 228 2.79 -29.75 10.13
N MET A 229 2.57 -28.98 11.21
CA MET A 229 3.65 -28.31 11.91
C MET A 229 4.55 -29.28 12.70
N ILE A 230 3.97 -30.31 13.33
CA ILE A 230 4.75 -31.37 13.99
C ILE A 230 5.67 -32.05 12.98
N ASP A 231 5.11 -32.49 11.85
CA ASP A 231 5.88 -33.14 10.79
C ASP A 231 7.01 -32.25 10.25
N LEU A 232 6.73 -30.95 10.09
CA LEU A 232 7.71 -29.96 9.67
C LEU A 232 8.84 -29.82 10.68
N GLN A 233 8.50 -29.67 11.96
CA GLN A 233 9.46 -29.47 13.05
C GLN A 233 10.33 -30.71 13.31
N CYS A 234 9.81 -31.92 13.05
CA CYS A 234 10.54 -33.17 13.18
C CYS A 234 11.50 -33.47 12.01
N SER A 235 11.54 -32.65 10.96
CA SER A 235 12.35 -32.92 9.76
C SER A 235 13.61 -32.06 9.70
N ASP A 236 14.78 -32.67 9.93
CA ASP A 236 16.08 -32.00 9.77
C ASP A 236 16.35 -31.56 8.32
N ILE A 237 15.82 -32.30 7.34
CA ILE A 237 15.98 -31.95 5.91
C ILE A 237 15.23 -30.64 5.61
N ILE A 238 13.98 -30.53 6.08
CA ILE A 238 13.17 -29.33 5.88
C ILE A 238 13.76 -28.15 6.67
N LYS A 239 14.26 -28.40 7.90
CA LYS A 239 14.95 -27.40 8.73
C LYS A 239 16.20 -26.84 8.09
N ASN A 240 17.06 -27.70 7.54
CA ASN A 240 18.24 -27.27 6.80
C ASN A 240 17.86 -26.40 5.59
N LYS A 241 16.76 -26.75 4.89
CA LYS A 241 16.29 -25.95 3.76
C LYS A 241 15.79 -24.57 4.19
N TYR A 242 15.04 -24.49 5.28
CA TYR A 242 14.60 -23.22 5.87
C TYR A 242 15.78 -22.30 6.19
N GLN A 243 16.85 -22.84 6.79
CA GLN A 243 18.03 -22.05 7.17
C GLN A 243 18.85 -21.55 5.97
N ASN A 244 18.76 -22.23 4.82
CA ASN A 244 19.60 -21.96 3.65
C ASN A 244 18.85 -21.31 2.48
N SER A 245 17.57 -20.94 2.65
CA SER A 245 16.77 -20.35 1.58
C SER A 245 15.97 -19.14 2.07
N SER A 246 15.48 -18.33 1.13
CA SER A 246 14.52 -17.27 1.46
C SER A 246 13.21 -17.90 1.94
N LEU A 247 12.45 -17.16 2.74
CA LEU A 247 11.16 -17.64 3.26
C LEU A 247 10.20 -18.07 2.14
N LEU A 248 10.20 -17.36 1.00
CA LEU A 248 9.38 -17.69 -0.16
C LEU A 248 9.81 -19.02 -0.79
N GLU A 249 11.10 -19.21 -1.03
CA GLU A 249 11.64 -20.43 -1.62
C GLU A 249 11.46 -21.63 -0.68
N PHE A 250 11.59 -21.42 0.62
CA PHE A 250 11.29 -22.44 1.62
C PHE A 250 9.87 -22.97 1.48
N TYR A 251 8.86 -22.09 1.62
CA TYR A 251 7.45 -22.48 1.56
C TYR A 251 7.02 -23.01 0.18
N LYS A 252 7.64 -22.53 -0.91
CA LYS A 252 7.42 -23.05 -2.26
C LYS A 252 7.85 -24.50 -2.42
N SER A 253 8.83 -24.90 -1.62
CA SER A 253 9.52 -26.17 -1.78
C SER A 253 9.01 -27.31 -0.91
N LEU A 254 8.03 -27.03 -0.04
CA LEU A 254 7.38 -28.02 0.80
C LEU A 254 6.54 -28.98 -0.09
N PRO A 255 6.48 -30.27 0.25
CA PRO A 255 5.60 -31.22 -0.43
C PRO A 255 4.11 -30.86 -0.28
N LEU A 256 3.45 -30.51 -1.40
CA LEU A 256 2.04 -30.12 -1.43
C LEU A 256 1.08 -31.16 -0.84
N THR A 257 1.41 -32.45 -0.95
CA THR A 257 0.56 -33.55 -0.44
C THR A 257 0.60 -33.66 1.09
N GLN A 258 1.65 -33.15 1.72
CA GLN A 258 1.85 -33.24 3.17
C GLN A 258 1.54 -31.92 3.88
N PHE A 259 1.77 -30.78 3.21
CA PHE A 259 1.73 -29.45 3.86
C PHE A 259 0.70 -28.49 3.24
N ASP A 260 -0.45 -29.00 2.78
CA ASP A 260 -1.45 -28.18 2.04
C ASP A 260 -2.01 -27.02 2.89
N ASN A 261 -2.29 -27.24 4.18
CA ASN A 261 -2.80 -26.19 5.06
C ASN A 261 -1.72 -25.13 5.32
N LEU A 262 -0.47 -25.54 5.50
CA LEU A 262 0.65 -24.63 5.66
C LEU A 262 0.91 -23.83 4.38
N HIS A 263 0.78 -24.45 3.19
CA HIS A 263 0.81 -23.74 1.91
C HIS A 263 -0.31 -22.69 1.80
N LYS A 264 -1.54 -23.02 2.23
CA LYS A 264 -2.67 -22.06 2.24
C LYS A 264 -2.43 -20.92 3.22
N PHE A 265 -1.92 -21.22 4.41
CA PHE A 265 -1.57 -20.25 5.44
C PHE A 265 -0.48 -19.29 4.95
N ALA A 266 0.64 -19.83 4.46
CA ALA A 266 1.78 -19.05 3.98
C ALA A 266 1.42 -18.16 2.80
N ARG A 267 0.75 -18.70 1.77
CA ARG A 267 0.29 -17.90 0.62
C ARG A 267 -0.71 -16.83 1.03
N GLY A 268 -1.56 -17.11 2.01
CA GLY A 268 -2.42 -16.13 2.65
C GLY A 268 -1.62 -14.95 3.18
N LEU A 269 -0.58 -15.19 4.00
CA LEU A 269 0.25 -14.14 4.57
C LEU A 269 1.13 -13.41 3.55
N PHE A 270 1.71 -14.11 2.56
CA PHE A 270 2.43 -13.45 1.46
C PHE A 270 1.55 -12.48 0.66
N SER A 271 0.25 -12.74 0.61
CA SER A 271 -0.71 -11.84 -0.03
C SER A 271 -0.97 -10.58 0.81
N VAL A 272 -0.96 -10.65 2.15
CA VAL A 272 -1.35 -9.53 3.04
C VAL A 272 -0.53 -8.27 2.83
N PHE A 273 0.79 -8.39 2.69
CA PHE A 273 1.71 -7.25 2.73
C PHE A 273 2.00 -6.70 1.34
N GLY A 274 1.13 -5.81 0.84
CA GLY A 274 1.32 -5.06 -0.41
C GLY A 274 2.58 -4.19 -0.42
N THR A 275 3.13 -3.90 -1.61
CA THR A 275 4.18 -2.89 -1.76
C THR A 275 3.55 -1.49 -1.83
N THR A 276 4.25 -0.48 -1.31
CA THR A 276 3.83 0.92 -1.47
C THR A 276 4.11 1.43 -2.88
N TYR A 277 5.00 0.77 -3.62
CA TYR A 277 5.45 1.15 -4.95
C TYR A 277 4.31 1.34 -5.95
N LEU A 278 3.37 0.39 -6.03
CA LEU A 278 2.28 0.50 -7.00
C LEU A 278 1.36 1.69 -6.67
N CYS A 279 1.09 1.91 -5.39
CA CYS A 279 0.33 3.07 -4.92
C CYS A 279 1.06 4.37 -5.29
N GLU A 280 2.33 4.50 -4.90
CA GLU A 280 3.18 5.66 -5.21
C GLU A 280 3.28 5.95 -6.72
N LYS A 281 3.51 4.91 -7.54
CA LYS A 281 3.53 4.99 -9.00
C LYS A 281 2.19 5.49 -9.54
N THR A 282 1.07 4.97 -9.02
CA THR A 282 -0.28 5.42 -9.40
C THR A 282 -0.44 6.90 -9.10
N PHE A 283 -0.09 7.35 -7.88
CA PHE A 283 -0.18 8.76 -7.48
C PHE A 283 0.70 9.69 -8.34
N SER A 284 1.92 9.26 -8.64
CA SER A 284 2.82 10.02 -9.51
C SER A 284 2.23 10.21 -10.91
N LYS A 285 1.71 9.14 -11.52
CA LYS A 285 1.02 9.20 -12.83
C LYS A 285 -0.24 10.06 -12.76
N MET A 286 -1.03 9.90 -11.69
CA MET A 286 -2.24 10.67 -11.44
C MET A 286 -1.95 12.18 -11.37
N LYS A 287 -0.90 12.59 -10.65
CA LYS A 287 -0.46 13.98 -10.54
C LYS A 287 0.00 14.54 -11.89
N TYR A 288 0.74 13.75 -12.66
CA TYR A 288 1.16 14.13 -14.02
C TYR A 288 -0.03 14.32 -14.96
N ILE A 289 -0.95 13.35 -15.03
CA ILE A 289 -2.15 13.40 -15.87
C ILE A 289 -2.99 14.64 -15.53
N LYS A 290 -3.17 14.93 -14.23
CA LYS A 290 -3.90 16.11 -13.77
C LYS A 290 -3.25 17.43 -14.21
N ASN A 291 -1.92 17.49 -14.26
CA ASN A 291 -1.22 18.72 -14.68
C ASN A 291 -1.38 18.94 -16.19
N VAL A 292 -1.28 17.87 -16.99
CA VAL A 292 -1.26 17.95 -18.46
C VAL A 292 -2.66 18.03 -19.08
N TYR A 293 -3.64 17.27 -18.57
CA TYR A 293 -4.93 17.07 -19.24
C TYR A 293 -6.14 17.64 -18.48
N ARG A 294 -5.90 18.53 -17.50
CA ARG A 294 -6.89 18.99 -16.50
C ARG A 294 -8.26 19.40 -17.04
N SER A 295 -8.32 20.02 -18.22
CA SER A 295 -9.55 20.59 -18.80
C SER A 295 -10.34 19.64 -19.69
N LYS A 296 -9.83 18.43 -19.99
CA LYS A 296 -10.44 17.49 -20.97
C LYS A 296 -10.57 16.05 -20.45
N LEU A 297 -10.27 15.83 -19.18
CA LEU A 297 -10.21 14.49 -18.61
C LEU A 297 -11.60 14.04 -18.14
N THR A 298 -12.13 12.97 -18.73
CA THR A 298 -13.32 12.27 -18.22
C THR A 298 -12.90 11.19 -17.24
N ASP A 299 -13.84 10.67 -16.46
CA ASP A 299 -13.60 9.57 -15.53
C ASP A 299 -13.11 8.29 -16.25
N GLU A 300 -13.68 7.96 -17.42
CA GLU A 300 -13.21 6.82 -18.22
C GLU A 300 -11.79 7.02 -18.77
N HIS A 301 -11.46 8.23 -19.22
CA HIS A 301 -10.11 8.54 -19.70
C HIS A 301 -9.10 8.42 -18.55
N LEU A 302 -9.42 8.95 -17.38
CA LEU A 302 -8.57 8.84 -16.19
C LEU A 302 -8.36 7.37 -15.80
N LYS A 303 -9.44 6.58 -15.72
CA LYS A 303 -9.39 5.15 -15.42
C LYS A 303 -8.45 4.42 -16.37
N SER A 304 -8.66 4.61 -17.67
CA SER A 304 -7.89 3.94 -18.71
C SER A 304 -6.40 4.31 -18.64
N LEU A 305 -6.10 5.60 -18.48
CA LEU A 305 -4.72 6.09 -18.37
C LEU A 305 -4.01 5.58 -17.12
N LEU A 306 -4.70 5.49 -15.99
CA LEU A 306 -4.13 4.94 -14.76
C LEU A 306 -3.85 3.45 -14.92
N ILE A 307 -4.84 2.65 -15.35
CA ILE A 307 -4.67 1.20 -15.56
C ILE A 307 -3.49 0.92 -16.50
N ILE A 308 -3.43 1.62 -17.65
CA ILE A 308 -2.32 1.45 -18.61
C ILE A 308 -0.99 1.92 -18.00
N GLY A 309 -0.99 3.06 -17.32
CA GLY A 309 0.22 3.65 -16.74
C GLY A 309 0.80 2.84 -15.57
N THR A 310 -0.02 2.04 -14.90
CA THR A 310 0.38 1.21 -13.76
C THR A 310 0.61 -0.25 -14.12
N SER A 311 -0.02 -0.76 -15.17
CA SER A 311 0.09 -2.16 -15.60
C SER A 311 1.53 -2.58 -15.90
N LYS A 312 1.81 -3.87 -15.69
CA LYS A 312 3.05 -4.54 -16.10
C LYS A 312 2.95 -5.09 -17.54
N ILE A 313 1.76 -5.05 -18.15
CA ILE A 313 1.51 -5.56 -19.50
C ILE A 313 2.01 -4.53 -20.51
N SER A 314 2.93 -4.96 -21.37
CA SER A 314 3.35 -4.17 -22.52
C SER A 314 2.21 -4.05 -23.52
N PRO A 315 1.75 -2.83 -23.86
CA PRO A 315 0.70 -2.66 -24.85
C PRO A 315 1.20 -3.15 -26.21
N GLN A 316 0.38 -3.93 -26.91
CA GLN A 316 0.66 -4.40 -28.27
C GLN A 316 0.41 -3.27 -29.29
N LEU A 317 1.13 -2.15 -29.13
CA LEU A 317 0.93 -0.94 -29.93
C LEU A 317 1.06 -1.20 -31.42
N GLN A 318 1.99 -2.06 -31.82
CA GLN A 318 2.20 -2.41 -33.23
C GLN A 318 0.95 -3.08 -33.84
N THR A 319 0.34 -4.02 -33.11
CA THR A 319 -0.90 -4.70 -33.52
C THR A 319 -2.09 -3.74 -33.56
N ILE A 320 -2.18 -2.83 -32.59
CA ILE A 320 -3.26 -1.83 -32.55
C ILE A 320 -3.13 -0.82 -33.69
N VAL A 321 -1.90 -0.39 -34.01
CA VAL A 321 -1.62 0.56 -35.08
C VAL A 321 -1.83 -0.09 -36.45
N SER A 322 -1.41 -1.35 -36.65
CA SER A 322 -1.61 -2.07 -37.90
C SER A 322 -3.09 -2.38 -38.20
N GLY A 323 -3.92 -2.51 -37.16
CA GLY A 323 -5.38 -2.68 -37.29
C GLY A 323 -6.17 -1.39 -37.56
N LYS A 324 -5.54 -0.20 -37.47
CA LYS A 324 -6.20 1.07 -37.80
C LYS A 324 -5.94 1.44 -39.26
N SER A 325 -6.97 1.30 -40.09
CA SER A 325 -6.93 1.56 -41.54
C SER A 325 -6.84 3.04 -41.93
N GLN A 326 -7.03 3.98 -41.01
CA GLN A 326 -6.88 5.42 -41.26
C GLN A 326 -6.11 6.10 -40.13
N LEU A 327 -4.82 6.33 -40.36
CA LEU A 327 -4.05 7.31 -39.62
C LEU A 327 -4.41 8.69 -40.18
N HIS A 328 -5.19 9.49 -39.45
CA HIS A 328 -5.34 10.91 -39.76
C HIS A 328 -3.94 11.55 -39.65
N LYS A 329 -3.32 11.83 -40.79
CA LYS A 329 -2.12 12.65 -40.84
C LYS A 329 -2.55 14.07 -40.48
N SER A 330 -2.02 14.63 -39.40
CA SER A 330 -2.16 16.07 -39.16
C SER A 330 -1.44 16.80 -40.28
N HIS A 331 -2.11 17.77 -40.89
CA HIS A 331 -1.51 18.69 -41.85
C HIS A 331 -0.49 19.62 -41.18
#